data_AF-A0A1A7Z2I2-F1
#
_entry.id   AF-A0A1A7Z2I2-F1
#
_cell.length_a   1.000
_cell.length_b   1.000
_cell.length_c   1.000
_cell.angle_alpha   90.00
_cell.angle_beta   90.00
_cell.angle_gamma   90.00
#
_symmetry.space_group_name_H-M   'P 1'
#
loop_
_entity.id
_entity.type
_entity.pdbx_description
1 polymer ?
#
loop_
_entity_poly.entity_id
_entity_poly.type
_entity_poly.pdbx_seq_one_letter_code
_entity_poly.pdbx_strand_id
1 'polypeptide(L)'
;MDIAALHQSYSNIYSPHYQLEALKQQNSRYQEELSLSKERSSSEKQRISVLCKEIEELKLASQKSQHPDQLNEEHYSQQADMKSRETISNPDLEGELNLQKPTLISDKDRELETLRNEIAVLRGENAMAKTLQSAVETLEKDKAQLQGRVHSLEQRLMGTQTSEGEDREAPPSGDLVLQQLREEKEFAEGQINFLNSVIVDLQRKNEELKIKLKKLALSEFNGNEETDGFDGSVSKREKKATPRLFCDICDCFDLHDTEDCPTQAQSPDSVPHTTYHGNPADERPYCDICEAFGHTTESCNDDQTF
;
A
#
# COMPACT_ATOMS: atom_id res chain seq x y z
N MET A 1 10.70 32.27 67.70
CA MET A 1 10.55 32.32 66.24
C MET A 1 10.25 30.91 65.78
N ASP A 2 9.13 30.71 65.09
CA ASP A 2 8.60 29.38 64.79
C ASP A 2 9.33 28.78 63.58
N ILE A 3 10.13 27.73 63.83
CA ILE A 3 11.00 27.08 62.83
C ILE A 3 10.16 26.47 61.70
N ALA A 4 8.94 26.03 61.99
CA ALA A 4 8.01 25.49 61.00
C ALA A 4 7.55 26.56 59.98
N ALA A 5 7.29 27.78 60.45
CA ALA A 5 6.90 28.89 59.57
C ALA A 5 8.04 29.34 58.65
N LEU A 6 9.30 29.25 59.13
CA LEU A 6 10.48 29.54 58.32
C LEU A 6 10.72 28.47 57.25
N HIS A 7 10.47 27.20 57.57
CA HIS A 7 10.64 26.10 56.62
C HIS A 7 9.54 26.10 55.54
N GLN A 8 8.31 26.43 55.93
CA GLN A 8 7.18 26.59 55.01
C GLN A 8 7.40 27.77 54.05
N SER A 9 7.93 28.90 54.53
CA SER A 9 8.24 30.05 53.69
C SER A 9 9.42 29.79 52.75
N TYR A 10 10.47 29.10 53.22
CA TYR A 10 11.56 28.63 52.36
C TYR A 10 11.06 27.68 51.27
N SER A 11 10.24 26.68 51.60
CA SER A 11 9.70 25.74 50.60
C SER A 11 8.83 26.43 49.55
N ASN A 12 8.00 27.40 49.95
CA ASN A 12 7.14 28.17 49.05
C ASN A 12 7.92 29.14 48.13
N ILE A 13 9.12 29.59 48.50
CA ILE A 13 9.93 30.49 47.66
C ILE A 13 10.76 29.70 46.64
N TYR A 14 11.27 28.53 47.02
CA TYR A 14 12.14 27.74 46.14
C TYR A 14 11.36 26.97 45.07
N SER A 15 10.13 26.51 45.35
CA SER A 15 9.33 25.75 44.38
C SER A 15 9.01 26.53 43.07
N PRO A 16 8.54 27.79 43.12
CA PRO A 16 8.34 28.60 41.91
C PRO A 16 9.65 28.94 41.18
N HIS A 17 10.76 29.09 41.92
CA HIS A 17 12.08 29.34 41.32
C HIS A 17 12.54 28.17 40.45
N TYR A 18 12.43 26.93 40.94
CA TYR A 18 12.75 25.74 40.15
C TYR A 18 11.85 25.57 38.93
N GLN A 19 10.56 25.89 39.04
CA GLN A 19 9.64 25.87 37.90
C GLN A 19 10.02 26.91 36.85
N LEU A 20 10.39 28.12 37.27
CA LEU A 20 10.85 29.17 36.36
C LEU A 20 12.15 28.79 35.64
N GLU A 21 13.08 28.15 36.34
CA GLU A 21 14.34 27.67 35.77
C GLU A 21 14.11 26.55 34.75
N ALA A 22 13.21 25.62 35.05
CA ALA A 22 12.80 24.57 34.11
C ALA A 22 12.14 25.14 32.85
N LEU A 23 11.25 26.13 33.00
CA LEU A 23 10.62 26.81 31.87
C LEU A 23 11.60 27.62 31.02
N LYS A 24 12.62 28.24 31.64
CA LYS A 24 13.71 28.91 30.92
C LYS A 24 14.54 27.90 30.12
N GLN A 25 14.88 26.75 30.72
CA GLN A 25 15.61 25.71 30.02
C GLN A 25 14.79 25.13 28.85
N GLN A 26 13.49 24.91 29.05
CA GLN A 26 12.60 24.43 28.00
C GLN A 26 12.47 25.44 26.85
N ASN A 27 12.32 26.74 27.15
CA ASN A 27 12.31 27.79 26.13
C ASN A 27 13.63 27.85 25.34
N SER A 28 14.77 27.69 26.01
CA SER A 28 16.07 27.62 25.34
C SER A 28 16.15 26.45 24.36
N ARG A 29 15.62 25.27 24.75
CA ARG A 29 15.56 24.10 23.86
C ARG A 29 14.66 24.33 22.66
N TYR A 30 13.48 24.92 22.87
CA TYR A 30 12.59 25.25 21.75
C TYR A 30 13.19 26.27 20.78
N GLN A 31 13.96 27.23 21.28
CA GLN A 31 14.68 28.17 20.42
C GLN A 31 15.75 27.48 19.56
N GLU A 32 16.47 26.51 20.13
CA GLU A 32 17.46 25.70 19.42
C GLU A 32 16.81 24.75 18.39
N GLU A 33 15.72 24.07 18.76
CA GLU A 33 14.97 23.24 17.82
C GLU A 33 14.39 24.06 16.66
N LEU A 34 13.92 25.28 16.94
CA LEU A 34 13.42 26.19 15.92
C LEU A 34 14.54 26.66 14.98
N SER A 35 15.74 26.94 15.48
CA SER A 35 16.88 27.32 14.65
C SER A 35 17.33 26.16 13.75
N LEU A 36 17.45 24.95 14.31
CA LEU A 36 17.76 23.73 13.57
C LEU A 36 16.70 23.42 12.50
N SER A 37 15.42 23.60 12.82
CA SER A 37 14.33 23.40 11.86
C SER A 37 14.39 24.41 10.71
N LYS A 38 14.76 25.67 10.98
CA LYS A 38 14.93 26.69 9.95
C LYS A 38 16.11 26.37 9.02
N GLU A 39 17.22 25.90 9.58
CA GLU A 39 18.39 25.49 8.79
C GLU A 39 18.08 24.29 7.90
N ARG A 40 17.41 23.26 8.43
CA ARG A 40 16.94 22.12 7.65
C ARG A 40 16.01 22.55 6.51
N SER A 41 15.05 23.44 6.79
CA SER A 41 14.15 23.96 5.76
C SER A 41 14.91 24.74 4.67
N SER A 42 15.93 25.51 5.03
CA SER A 42 16.79 26.21 4.06
C SER A 42 17.56 25.23 3.17
N SER A 43 18.15 24.20 3.77
CA SER A 43 18.85 23.13 3.03
C SER A 43 17.93 22.38 2.08
N GLU A 44 16.72 22.05 2.52
CA GLU A 44 15.72 21.36 1.71
C GLU A 44 15.22 22.24 0.54
N LYS A 45 15.00 23.54 0.77
CA LYS A 45 14.69 24.50 -0.31
C LYS A 45 15.80 24.55 -1.37
N GLN A 46 17.06 24.53 -0.95
CA GLN A 46 18.20 24.49 -1.87
C GLN A 46 18.22 23.18 -2.67
N ARG A 47 17.97 22.05 -2.03
CA ARG A 47 17.87 20.74 -2.70
C ARG A 47 16.74 20.71 -3.72
N ILE A 48 15.55 21.20 -3.36
CA ILE A 48 14.41 21.33 -4.27
C ILE A 48 14.79 22.21 -5.47
N SER A 49 15.46 23.33 -5.25
CA SER A 49 15.90 24.21 -6.34
C SER A 49 16.84 23.52 -7.33
N VAL A 50 17.77 22.68 -6.85
CA VAL A 50 18.65 21.90 -7.72
C VAL A 50 17.86 20.88 -8.54
N LEU A 51 16.96 20.12 -7.89
CA LEU A 51 16.13 19.13 -8.57
C LEU A 51 15.22 19.76 -9.64
N CYS A 52 14.67 20.96 -9.38
CA CYS A 52 13.88 21.68 -10.38
C CYS A 52 14.71 22.00 -11.64
N LYS A 53 15.97 22.42 -11.48
CA LYS A 53 16.87 22.68 -12.62
C LYS A 53 17.18 21.41 -13.41
N GLU A 54 17.47 20.31 -12.72
CA GLU A 54 17.74 19.02 -13.35
C GLU A 54 16.52 18.51 -14.15
N ILE A 55 15.30 18.68 -13.60
CA ILE A 55 14.06 18.35 -14.30
C ILE A 55 13.89 19.21 -15.57
N GLU A 56 14.21 20.50 -15.52
CA GLU A 56 14.18 21.38 -16.69
C GLU A 56 15.19 20.94 -17.76
N GLU A 57 16.42 20.59 -17.36
CA GLU A 57 17.45 20.08 -18.27
C GLU A 57 17.04 18.76 -18.93
N LEU A 58 16.51 17.81 -18.16
CA LEU A 58 16.00 16.54 -18.68
C LEU A 58 14.81 16.76 -19.63
N LYS A 59 13.94 17.72 -19.33
CA LYS A 59 12.81 18.10 -20.19
C LYS A 59 13.29 18.69 -21.52
N LEU A 60 14.32 19.54 -21.51
CA LEU A 60 14.93 20.08 -22.72
C LEU A 60 15.63 18.99 -23.55
N ALA A 61 16.35 18.07 -22.89
CA ALA A 61 16.98 16.94 -23.55
C ALA A 61 15.95 16.00 -24.21
N SER A 62 14.83 15.76 -23.53
CA SER A 62 13.71 14.95 -24.06
C SER A 62 13.00 15.63 -25.23
N GLN A 63 12.79 16.95 -25.21
CA GLN A 63 12.25 17.67 -26.37
C GLN A 63 13.19 17.64 -27.57
N LYS A 64 14.51 17.70 -27.33
CA LYS A 64 15.52 17.61 -28.39
C LYS A 64 15.57 16.23 -29.04
N SER A 65 15.27 15.15 -28.30
CA SER A 65 15.19 13.80 -28.86
C SER A 65 13.85 13.50 -29.56
N GLN A 66 12.78 14.24 -29.25
CA GLN A 66 11.47 14.12 -29.91
C GLN A 66 11.35 14.84 -31.26
N HIS A 67 12.38 15.58 -31.71
CA HIS A 67 12.45 16.21 -33.03
C HIS A 67 13.60 15.60 -33.87
N PRO A 68 13.43 14.44 -34.53
CA PRO A 68 14.46 13.83 -35.38
C PRO A 68 14.58 14.50 -36.76
N ASP A 69 13.62 15.35 -37.13
CA ASP A 69 13.41 15.81 -38.51
C ASP A 69 14.49 16.77 -39.06
N GLN A 70 15.48 17.17 -38.26
CA GLN A 70 16.62 17.96 -38.74
C GLN A 70 17.92 17.17 -38.94
N LEU A 71 18.00 15.91 -38.49
CA LEU A 71 19.19 15.06 -38.72
C LEU A 71 18.96 13.99 -39.80
N ASN A 72 17.73 13.85 -40.29
CA ASN A 72 17.37 12.83 -41.29
C ASN A 72 17.70 13.27 -42.73
N GLU A 73 17.70 14.58 -43.03
CA GLU A 73 18.02 15.12 -44.37
C GLU A 73 19.51 14.93 -44.73
N GLU A 74 20.43 15.10 -43.78
CA GLU A 74 21.86 14.88 -44.03
C GLU A 74 22.19 13.38 -44.17
N HIS A 75 21.47 12.51 -43.44
CA HIS A 75 21.69 11.07 -43.49
C HIS A 75 21.10 10.43 -44.76
N TYR A 76 19.99 10.94 -45.30
CA TYR A 76 19.40 10.45 -46.55
C TYR A 76 20.26 10.80 -47.77
N SER A 77 20.91 11.97 -47.76
CA SER A 77 21.85 12.39 -48.81
C SER A 77 23.14 11.56 -48.80
N GLN A 78 23.69 11.26 -47.62
CA GLN A 78 24.89 10.41 -47.48
C GLN A 78 24.63 8.92 -47.78
N GLN A 79 23.42 8.41 -47.49
CA GLN A 79 23.06 7.02 -47.75
C GLN A 79 22.80 6.74 -49.23
N ALA A 80 22.34 7.74 -50.00
CA ALA A 80 22.20 7.64 -51.44
C ALA A 80 23.56 7.58 -52.17
N ASP A 81 24.57 8.27 -51.65
CA ASP A 81 25.93 8.28 -52.23
C ASP A 81 26.68 6.96 -51.98
N MET A 82 26.45 6.31 -50.83
CA MET A 82 26.99 4.98 -50.53
C MET A 82 26.35 3.86 -51.38
N LYS A 83 25.04 3.95 -51.66
CA LYS A 83 24.31 2.94 -52.47
C LYS A 83 24.75 2.91 -53.94
N SER A 84 25.20 4.04 -54.47
CA SER A 84 25.77 4.15 -55.82
C SER A 84 27.13 3.43 -55.96
N ARG A 85 27.89 3.35 -54.85
CA ARG A 85 29.24 2.79 -54.81
C ARG A 85 29.29 1.28 -54.51
N GLU A 86 28.22 0.72 -53.93
CA GLU A 86 28.13 -0.71 -53.59
C GLU A 86 27.68 -1.61 -54.75
N THR A 87 27.18 -1.06 -55.86
CA THR A 87 26.80 -1.85 -57.05
C THR A 87 27.97 -2.39 -57.89
N ILE A 88 29.22 -2.21 -57.45
CA ILE A 88 30.42 -2.71 -58.15
C ILE A 88 31.40 -3.32 -57.15
N SER A 89 31.06 -4.39 -56.41
CA SER A 89 32.04 -5.43 -56.03
C SER A 89 31.46 -6.61 -55.23
N ASN A 90 31.63 -7.80 -55.81
CA ASN A 90 31.86 -9.14 -55.21
C ASN A 90 30.74 -9.86 -54.41
N PRO A 91 30.28 -11.03 -54.90
CA PRO A 91 29.38 -11.93 -54.18
C PRO A 91 30.14 -13.12 -53.56
N ASP A 92 30.76 -12.97 -52.38
CA ASP A 92 31.41 -14.15 -51.75
C ASP A 92 31.63 -14.11 -50.21
N LEU A 93 30.85 -13.33 -49.45
CA LEU A 93 31.03 -13.25 -47.97
C LEU A 93 29.71 -13.29 -47.16
N GLU A 94 28.65 -13.92 -47.68
CA GLU A 94 27.31 -13.90 -47.05
C GLU A 94 27.07 -14.98 -45.97
N GLY A 95 28.00 -15.92 -45.78
CA GLY A 95 27.79 -17.09 -44.91
C GLY A 95 27.90 -16.84 -43.39
N GLU A 96 28.79 -15.95 -42.95
CA GLU A 96 29.11 -15.81 -41.51
C GLU A 96 28.36 -14.68 -40.80
N LEU A 97 27.81 -13.70 -41.52
CA LEU A 97 27.09 -12.55 -40.93
C LEU A 97 25.61 -12.82 -40.63
N ASN A 98 25.07 -13.95 -41.09
CA ASN A 98 23.63 -14.24 -41.02
C ASN A 98 23.16 -14.80 -39.67
N LEU A 99 24.04 -15.45 -38.89
CA LEU A 99 23.69 -16.00 -37.57
C LEU A 99 23.72 -14.95 -36.45
N GLN A 100 24.47 -13.85 -36.60
CA GLN A 100 24.59 -12.80 -35.58
C GLN A 100 23.46 -11.75 -35.63
N LYS A 101 22.87 -11.53 -36.82
CA LYS A 101 21.75 -10.61 -37.04
C LYS A 101 20.47 -10.95 -36.26
N PRO A 102 19.95 -12.20 -36.26
CA PRO A 102 18.69 -12.50 -35.58
C PRO A 102 18.77 -12.32 -34.06
N THR A 103 19.91 -12.63 -33.44
CA THR A 103 20.14 -12.41 -32.00
C THR A 103 20.20 -10.92 -31.66
N LEU A 104 20.91 -10.11 -32.47
CA LEU A 104 20.96 -8.66 -32.30
C LEU A 104 19.60 -7.98 -32.51
N ILE A 105 18.79 -8.46 -33.46
CA ILE A 105 17.44 -7.95 -33.69
C ILE A 105 16.53 -8.27 -32.50
N SER A 106 16.59 -9.50 -31.99
CA SER A 106 15.84 -9.91 -30.79
C SER A 106 16.22 -9.09 -29.54
N ASP A 107 17.50 -8.79 -29.35
CA ASP A 107 17.95 -7.97 -28.23
C ASP A 107 17.45 -6.52 -28.36
N LYS A 108 17.45 -5.98 -29.59
CA LYS A 108 16.91 -4.65 -29.87
C LYS A 108 15.39 -4.59 -29.69
N ASP A 109 14.66 -5.63 -30.09
CA ASP A 109 13.22 -5.71 -29.87
C ASP A 109 12.87 -5.79 -28.37
N ARG A 110 13.67 -6.53 -27.59
CA ARG A 110 13.53 -6.57 -26.13
C ARG A 110 13.79 -5.20 -25.49
N GLU A 111 14.84 -4.51 -25.94
CA GLU A 111 15.18 -3.16 -25.48
C GLU A 111 14.05 -2.17 -25.81
N LEU A 112 13.50 -2.23 -27.03
CA LEU A 112 12.35 -1.41 -27.43
C LEU A 112 11.12 -1.67 -26.56
N GLU A 113 10.85 -2.93 -26.22
CA GLU A 113 9.72 -3.26 -25.36
C GLU A 113 9.92 -2.76 -23.93
N THR A 114 11.15 -2.83 -23.39
CA THR A 114 11.45 -2.23 -22.08
C THR A 114 11.24 -0.71 -22.08
N LEU A 115 11.73 -0.01 -23.11
CA LEU A 115 11.55 1.44 -23.25
C LEU A 115 10.07 1.82 -23.43
N ARG A 116 9.28 1.01 -24.14
CA ARG A 116 7.82 1.24 -24.24
C ARG A 116 7.12 1.12 -22.90
N ASN A 117 7.47 0.13 -22.10
CA ASN A 117 6.91 -0.06 -20.77
C ASN A 117 7.30 1.10 -19.84
N GLU A 118 8.56 1.55 -19.89
CA GLU A 118 9.02 2.70 -19.12
C GLU A 118 8.27 3.99 -19.52
N ILE A 119 8.08 4.23 -20.83
CA ILE A 119 7.26 5.35 -21.32
C ILE A 119 5.82 5.26 -20.80
N ALA A 120 5.24 4.07 -20.74
CA ALA A 120 3.88 3.90 -20.21
C ALA A 120 3.80 4.23 -18.71
N VAL A 121 4.79 3.79 -17.92
CA VAL A 121 4.90 4.11 -16.49
C VAL A 121 5.08 5.62 -16.29
N LEU A 122 6.03 6.24 -16.99
CA LEU A 122 6.29 7.68 -16.91
C LEU A 122 5.06 8.52 -17.30
N ARG A 123 4.25 8.06 -18.26
CA ARG A 123 2.97 8.71 -18.60
C ARG A 123 1.96 8.62 -17.46
N GLY A 124 1.88 7.47 -16.80
CA GLY A 124 1.04 7.29 -15.60
C GLY A 124 1.48 8.19 -14.45
N GLU A 125 2.77 8.25 -14.18
CA GLU A 125 3.35 9.13 -13.16
C GLU A 125 3.13 10.61 -13.48
N ASN A 126 3.27 11.01 -14.75
CA ASN A 126 2.99 12.38 -15.19
C ASN A 126 1.51 12.76 -14.99
N ALA A 127 0.59 11.83 -15.28
CA ALA A 127 -0.83 12.05 -15.01
C ALA A 127 -1.10 12.24 -13.50
N MET A 128 -0.51 11.42 -12.65
CA MET A 128 -0.60 11.58 -11.19
C MET A 128 0.00 12.90 -10.70
N ALA A 129 1.16 13.29 -11.24
CA ALA A 129 1.81 14.55 -10.91
C ALA A 129 0.92 15.76 -11.26
N LYS A 130 0.22 15.73 -12.41
CA LYS A 130 -0.75 16.77 -12.78
C LYS A 130 -1.93 16.83 -11.81
N THR A 131 -2.47 15.69 -11.41
CA THR A 131 -3.55 15.65 -10.41
C THR A 131 -3.11 16.22 -9.08
N LEU A 132 -1.90 15.87 -8.62
CA LEU A 132 -1.32 16.43 -7.39
C LEU A 132 -1.09 17.94 -7.52
N GLN A 133 -0.60 18.42 -8.66
CA GLN A 133 -0.43 19.84 -8.91
C GLN A 133 -1.76 20.62 -8.80
N SER A 134 -2.83 20.12 -9.44
CA SER A 134 -4.16 20.74 -9.32
C SER A 134 -4.70 20.72 -7.89
N ALA A 135 -4.42 19.66 -7.12
CA ALA A 135 -4.79 19.60 -5.71
C ALA A 135 -4.04 20.65 -4.87
N VAL A 136 -2.73 20.83 -5.10
CA VAL A 136 -1.93 21.86 -4.44
C VAL A 136 -2.45 23.27 -4.77
N GLU A 137 -2.72 23.57 -6.04
CA GLU A 137 -3.30 24.86 -6.44
C GLU A 137 -4.64 25.16 -5.76
N THR A 138 -5.46 24.12 -5.56
CA THR A 138 -6.74 24.24 -4.85
C THR A 138 -6.51 24.55 -3.36
N LEU A 139 -5.61 23.82 -2.72
CA LEU A 139 -5.25 24.05 -1.31
C LEU A 139 -4.62 25.42 -1.06
N GLU A 140 -3.83 25.94 -2.01
CA GLU A 140 -3.26 27.27 -1.92
C GLU A 140 -4.34 28.37 -1.99
N LYS A 141 -5.35 28.19 -2.84
CA LYS A 141 -6.53 29.09 -2.90
C LYS A 141 -7.32 29.05 -1.61
N ASP A 142 -7.60 27.85 -1.09
CA ASP A 142 -8.34 27.68 0.16
C ASP A 142 -7.59 28.30 1.34
N LYS A 143 -6.27 28.12 1.41
CA LYS A 143 -5.42 28.75 2.41
C LYS A 143 -5.51 30.27 2.35
N ALA A 144 -5.41 30.87 1.15
CA ALA A 144 -5.53 32.33 0.99
C ALA A 144 -6.92 32.84 1.42
N GLN A 145 -7.99 32.12 1.06
CA GLN A 145 -9.35 32.46 1.47
C GLN A 145 -9.53 32.38 3.00
N LEU A 146 -9.01 31.33 3.64
CA LEU A 146 -9.06 31.19 5.09
C LEU A 146 -8.25 32.28 5.79
N GLN A 147 -7.06 32.61 5.29
CA GLN A 147 -6.26 33.72 5.82
C GLN A 147 -7.02 35.05 5.73
N GLY A 148 -7.70 35.33 4.61
CA GLY A 148 -8.55 36.52 4.47
C GLY A 148 -9.72 36.54 5.46
N ARG A 149 -10.36 35.40 5.70
CA ARG A 149 -11.43 35.28 6.71
C ARG A 149 -10.90 35.52 8.12
N VAL A 150 -9.77 34.92 8.49
CA VAL A 150 -9.12 35.12 9.79
C VAL A 150 -8.80 36.61 9.98
N HIS A 151 -8.17 37.24 9.00
CA HIS A 151 -7.84 38.67 9.09
C HIS A 151 -9.10 39.55 9.24
N SER A 152 -10.18 39.22 8.52
CA SER A 152 -11.46 39.93 8.66
C SER A 152 -12.06 39.75 10.06
N LEU A 153 -11.98 38.55 10.62
CA LEU A 153 -12.48 38.25 11.98
C LEU A 153 -11.65 38.98 13.04
N GLU A 154 -10.32 38.96 12.91
CA GLU A 154 -9.39 39.70 13.78
C GLU A 154 -9.69 41.20 13.76
N GLN A 155 -9.93 41.78 12.57
CA GLN A 155 -10.28 43.19 12.44
C GLN A 155 -11.60 43.54 13.11
N ARG A 156 -12.63 42.67 13.00
CA ARG A 156 -13.90 42.88 13.72
C ARG A 156 -13.73 42.77 15.23
N LEU A 157 -12.95 41.80 15.72
CA LEU A 157 -12.68 41.63 17.14
C LEU A 157 -11.91 42.83 17.73
N MET A 158 -10.96 43.40 16.98
CA MET A 158 -10.29 44.64 17.38
C MET A 158 -11.23 45.86 17.31
N GLY A 159 -12.06 45.95 16.27
CA GLY A 159 -13.03 47.04 16.11
C GLY A 159 -14.08 47.10 17.24
N THR A 160 -14.58 45.95 17.68
CA THR A 160 -15.52 45.85 18.80
C THR A 160 -14.88 46.29 20.13
N GLN A 161 -13.60 45.95 20.37
CA GLN A 161 -12.87 46.39 21.57
C GLN A 161 -12.64 47.91 21.63
N THR A 162 -12.58 48.59 20.48
CA THR A 162 -12.42 50.05 20.43
C THR A 162 -13.73 50.83 20.53
N SER A 163 -14.89 50.20 20.31
CA SER A 163 -16.20 50.85 20.35
C SER A 163 -16.94 50.72 21.68
N GLU A 164 -16.43 49.94 22.64
CA GLU A 164 -17.03 49.81 23.98
C GLU A 164 -16.65 50.95 24.95
N GLY A 165 -15.93 51.97 24.47
CA GLY A 165 -15.48 53.11 25.28
C GLY A 165 -16.47 54.26 25.41
N GLU A 166 -17.52 54.34 24.59
CA GLU A 166 -18.47 55.46 24.61
C GLU A 166 -19.89 54.94 24.41
N ASP A 167 -20.72 55.10 25.45
CA ASP A 167 -22.17 54.96 25.47
C ASP A 167 -22.75 53.55 25.76
N ARG A 168 -22.85 53.20 27.06
CA ARG A 168 -24.08 52.68 27.70
C ARG A 168 -23.94 52.43 29.20
N GLU A 169 -24.74 53.15 29.99
CA GLU A 169 -25.08 52.85 31.38
C GLU A 169 -25.99 51.59 31.46
N ALA A 170 -25.49 50.47 32.01
CA ALA A 170 -26.24 49.35 32.65
C ALA A 170 -25.27 48.26 33.17
N PRO A 171 -25.60 47.43 34.19
CA PRO A 171 -24.62 46.86 35.12
C PRO A 171 -23.85 45.62 34.60
N PRO A 172 -22.56 45.44 34.96
CA PRO A 172 -21.64 44.50 34.29
C PRO A 172 -21.50 43.12 34.98
N SER A 173 -22.55 42.59 35.61
CA SER A 173 -22.42 41.31 36.37
C SER A 173 -23.07 40.10 35.70
N GLY A 174 -24.08 40.29 34.85
CA GLY A 174 -24.76 39.18 34.17
C GLY A 174 -24.09 38.74 32.87
N ASP A 175 -23.43 39.68 32.19
CA ASP A 175 -22.94 39.49 30.82
C ASP A 175 -21.69 38.60 30.77
N LEU A 176 -20.75 38.78 31.71
CA LEU A 176 -19.57 37.92 31.85
C LEU A 176 -19.93 36.47 32.17
N VAL A 177 -20.96 36.25 32.99
CA VAL A 177 -21.45 34.90 33.33
C VAL A 177 -22.13 34.24 32.14
N LEU A 178 -22.92 34.99 31.36
CA LEU A 178 -23.53 34.50 30.14
C LEU A 178 -22.50 34.20 29.05
N GLN A 179 -21.43 34.99 28.97
CA GLN A 179 -20.33 34.76 28.04
C GLN A 179 -19.53 33.51 28.42
N GLN A 180 -19.21 33.33 29.70
CA GLN A 180 -18.53 32.12 30.18
C GLN A 180 -19.38 30.86 29.92
N LEU A 181 -20.69 30.92 30.18
CA LEU A 181 -21.61 29.80 29.87
C LEU A 181 -21.69 29.52 28.36
N ARG A 182 -21.56 30.53 27.50
CA ARG A 182 -21.52 30.37 26.05
C ARG A 182 -20.23 29.67 25.61
N GLU A 183 -19.09 30.08 26.14
CA GLU A 183 -17.80 29.47 25.85
C GLU A 183 -17.74 28.01 26.32
N GLU A 184 -18.24 27.72 27.53
CA GLU A 184 -18.35 26.36 28.06
C GLU A 184 -19.30 25.50 27.21
N LYS A 185 -20.41 26.09 26.72
CA LYS A 185 -21.34 25.42 25.80
C LYS A 185 -20.67 25.10 24.46
N GLU A 186 -19.96 26.06 23.85
CA GLU A 186 -19.24 25.86 22.60
C GLU A 186 -18.13 24.81 22.73
N PHE A 187 -17.44 24.79 23.87
CA PHE A 187 -16.46 23.77 24.19
C PHE A 187 -17.09 22.37 24.32
N ALA A 188 -18.21 22.25 25.03
CA ALA A 188 -18.95 21.00 25.16
C ALA A 188 -19.51 20.52 23.81
N GLU A 189 -20.07 21.42 23.01
CA GLU A 189 -20.52 21.14 21.64
C GLU A 189 -19.35 20.67 20.76
N GLY A 190 -18.17 21.27 20.90
CA GLY A 190 -16.94 20.84 20.24
C GLY A 190 -16.52 19.41 20.60
N GLN A 191 -16.55 19.06 21.90
CA GLN A 191 -16.27 17.70 22.35
C GLN A 191 -17.29 16.70 21.80
N ILE A 192 -18.58 17.06 21.80
CA ILE A 192 -19.65 16.23 21.24
C ILE A 192 -19.41 15.98 19.75
N ASN A 193 -19.08 17.03 18.99
CA ASN A 193 -18.80 16.90 17.56
C ASN A 193 -17.57 16.03 17.28
N PHE A 194 -16.51 16.18 18.08
CA PHE A 194 -15.34 15.31 17.99
C PHE A 194 -15.68 13.85 18.26
N LEU A 195 -16.40 13.56 19.35
CA LEU A 195 -16.82 12.22 19.68
C LEU A 195 -17.73 11.62 18.60
N ASN A 196 -18.65 12.42 18.05
CA ASN A 196 -19.50 11.99 16.93
C ASN A 196 -18.67 11.62 15.70
N SER A 197 -17.63 12.40 15.37
CA SER A 197 -16.70 12.05 14.27
C SER A 197 -15.99 10.72 14.54
N VAL A 198 -15.47 10.52 15.76
CA VAL A 198 -14.79 9.28 16.14
C VAL A 198 -15.75 8.08 16.11
N ILE A 199 -16.99 8.26 16.56
CA ILE A 199 -18.04 7.23 16.52
C ILE A 199 -18.34 6.83 15.08
N VAL A 200 -18.52 7.80 14.17
CA VAL A 200 -18.78 7.52 12.76
C VAL A 200 -17.61 6.77 12.12
N ASP A 201 -16.38 7.17 12.41
CA ASP A 201 -15.18 6.51 11.89
C ASP A 201 -15.02 5.07 12.43
N LEU A 202 -15.29 4.86 13.72
CA LEU A 202 -15.27 3.53 14.33
C LEU A 202 -16.39 2.64 13.81
N GLN A 203 -17.59 3.17 13.61
CA GLN A 203 -18.70 2.43 13.01
C GLN A 203 -18.39 2.01 11.58
N ARG A 204 -17.81 2.92 10.77
CA ARG A 204 -17.35 2.61 9.41
C ARG A 204 -16.30 1.50 9.43
N LYS A 205 -15.27 1.61 10.27
CA LYS A 205 -14.23 0.58 10.41
C LYS A 205 -14.80 -0.76 10.85
N ASN A 206 -15.76 -0.77 11.78
CA ASN A 206 -16.43 -1.99 12.21
C ASN A 206 -17.22 -2.63 11.06
N GLU A 207 -17.93 -1.84 10.25
CA GLU A 207 -18.65 -2.38 9.09
C GLU A 207 -17.67 -2.90 8.02
N GLU A 208 -16.56 -2.20 7.76
CA GLU A 208 -15.50 -2.68 6.87
C GLU A 208 -14.90 -4.00 7.35
N LEU A 209 -14.62 -4.14 8.64
CA LEU A 209 -14.13 -5.39 9.24
C LEU A 209 -15.16 -6.50 9.13
N LYS A 210 -16.44 -6.20 9.34
CA LYS A 210 -17.54 -7.15 9.19
C LYS A 210 -17.68 -7.64 7.74
N ILE A 211 -17.53 -6.74 6.76
CA ILE A 211 -17.51 -7.10 5.33
C ILE A 211 -16.30 -7.99 5.02
N LYS A 212 -15.11 -7.66 5.53
CA LYS A 212 -13.90 -8.49 5.35
C LYS A 212 -14.07 -9.88 5.95
N LEU A 213 -14.64 -9.99 7.15
CA LEU A 213 -14.96 -11.26 7.80
C LEU A 213 -15.92 -12.10 6.95
N LYS A 214 -17.02 -11.49 6.48
CA LYS A 214 -17.96 -12.17 5.57
C LYS A 214 -17.27 -12.63 4.29
N LYS A 215 -16.40 -11.80 3.71
CA LYS A 215 -15.64 -12.15 2.49
C LYS A 215 -14.67 -13.31 2.73
N LEU A 216 -13.98 -13.35 3.87
CA LEU A 216 -13.11 -14.46 4.24
C LEU A 216 -13.92 -15.75 4.45
N ALA A 217 -15.03 -15.68 5.19
CA ALA A 217 -15.92 -16.82 5.39
C ALA A 217 -16.51 -17.35 4.07
N LEU A 218 -16.90 -16.45 3.15
CA LEU A 218 -17.34 -16.84 1.80
C LEU A 218 -16.19 -17.37 0.96
N SER A 219 -14.97 -16.86 1.12
CA SER A 219 -13.79 -17.37 0.41
C SER A 219 -13.35 -18.75 0.89
N GLU A 220 -13.68 -19.13 2.13
CA GLU A 220 -13.46 -20.47 2.67
C GLU A 220 -14.52 -21.47 2.20
N PHE A 221 -15.73 -21.00 1.84
CA PHE A 221 -16.84 -21.86 1.38
C PHE A 221 -17.04 -21.88 -0.14
N ASN A 222 -16.52 -20.90 -0.89
CA ASN A 222 -16.69 -20.81 -2.35
C ASN A 222 -15.63 -21.63 -3.11
N GLY A 223 -15.39 -22.84 -2.64
CA GLY A 223 -14.87 -23.93 -3.46
C GLY A 223 -16.04 -24.56 -4.20
N ASN A 224 -16.23 -24.16 -5.46
CA ASN A 224 -17.13 -24.79 -6.44
C ASN A 224 -18.64 -24.52 -6.28
N GLU A 225 -19.13 -23.41 -6.84
CA GLU A 225 -20.48 -23.38 -7.43
C GLU A 225 -20.34 -22.98 -8.90
N GLU A 226 -20.44 -23.99 -9.76
CA GLU A 226 -20.73 -23.83 -11.17
C GLU A 226 -22.14 -23.26 -11.31
N THR A 227 -22.24 -22.01 -11.77
CA THR A 227 -23.43 -21.56 -12.48
C THR A 227 -22.97 -20.82 -13.74
N ASP A 228 -23.06 -21.53 -14.85
CA ASP A 228 -23.01 -21.01 -16.20
C ASP A 228 -23.95 -19.81 -16.39
N GLY A 229 -23.51 -18.82 -17.15
CA GLY A 229 -24.42 -17.84 -17.74
C GLY A 229 -23.87 -16.44 -17.98
N PHE A 230 -23.20 -16.28 -19.13
CA PHE A 230 -23.33 -15.10 -20.01
C PHE A 230 -22.38 -13.88 -19.82
N ASP A 231 -21.55 -13.73 -20.86
CA ASP A 231 -21.17 -12.51 -21.59
C ASP A 231 -20.15 -11.50 -21.03
N GLY A 232 -18.99 -11.49 -21.69
CA GLY A 232 -18.42 -10.26 -22.25
C GLY A 232 -17.75 -9.28 -21.29
N SER A 233 -16.52 -9.57 -20.85
CA SER A 233 -15.42 -8.61 -20.93
C SER A 233 -14.11 -9.23 -20.44
N VAL A 234 -13.07 -9.03 -21.24
CA VAL A 234 -11.70 -9.49 -21.00
C VAL A 234 -11.13 -8.81 -19.75
N SER A 235 -10.81 -9.60 -18.73
CA SER A 235 -9.88 -9.20 -17.68
C SER A 235 -9.09 -10.43 -17.26
N LYS A 236 -7.79 -10.43 -17.59
CA LYS A 236 -6.80 -11.41 -17.14
C LYS A 236 -6.86 -11.51 -15.61
N ARG A 237 -7.57 -12.50 -15.09
CA ARG A 237 -7.34 -13.03 -13.75
C ARG A 237 -6.28 -14.10 -13.93
N GLU A 238 -5.17 -13.98 -13.22
CA GLU A 238 -4.21 -15.07 -13.04
C GLU A 238 -4.99 -16.26 -12.48
N LYS A 239 -5.32 -17.21 -13.35
CA LYS A 239 -5.90 -18.48 -12.94
C LYS A 239 -4.81 -19.14 -12.12
N LYS A 240 -5.01 -19.22 -10.80
CA LYS A 240 -4.22 -20.12 -9.95
C LYS A 240 -4.25 -21.48 -10.65
N ALA A 241 -3.09 -21.94 -11.10
CA ALA A 241 -2.99 -23.18 -11.87
C ALA A 241 -3.63 -24.30 -11.04
N THR A 242 -4.52 -25.07 -11.66
CA THR A 242 -5.09 -26.26 -11.04
C THR A 242 -3.93 -27.16 -10.59
N PRO A 243 -3.99 -27.77 -9.39
CA PRO A 243 -2.98 -28.72 -8.95
C PRO A 243 -2.71 -29.75 -10.05
N ARG A 244 -1.44 -29.96 -10.39
CA ARG A 244 -1.06 -30.94 -11.42
C ARG A 244 -1.41 -32.33 -10.92
N LEU A 245 -2.08 -33.11 -11.76
CA LEU A 245 -2.36 -34.51 -11.45
C LEU A 245 -1.03 -35.26 -11.56
N PHE A 246 -0.71 -36.09 -10.57
CA PHE A 246 0.50 -36.91 -10.59
C PHE A 246 0.13 -38.28 -10.06
N CYS A 247 0.45 -39.31 -10.83
CA CYS A 247 0.25 -40.68 -10.40
C CYS A 247 1.55 -41.24 -9.83
N ASP A 248 1.55 -41.48 -8.52
CA ASP A 248 2.68 -42.03 -7.76
C ASP A 248 3.02 -43.49 -8.14
N ILE A 249 2.14 -44.16 -8.91
CA ILE A 249 2.28 -45.58 -9.29
C ILE A 249 3.04 -45.74 -10.62
N CYS A 250 2.84 -44.82 -11.57
CA CYS A 250 3.50 -44.83 -12.89
C CYS A 250 4.56 -43.73 -13.05
N ASP A 251 4.75 -42.86 -12.06
CA ASP A 251 5.56 -41.63 -12.11
C ASP A 251 5.21 -40.73 -13.31
N CYS A 252 3.92 -40.63 -13.64
CA CYS A 252 3.46 -39.91 -14.82
C CYS A 252 2.58 -38.71 -14.44
N PHE A 253 2.89 -37.54 -15.02
CA PHE A 253 2.19 -36.28 -14.75
C PHE A 253 1.04 -36.03 -15.72
N ASP A 254 -0.03 -35.42 -15.21
CA ASP A 254 -1.17 -34.85 -15.93
C ASP A 254 -1.97 -35.83 -16.80
N LEU A 255 -1.71 -37.13 -16.72
CA LEU A 255 -2.41 -38.17 -17.50
C LEU A 255 -3.59 -38.76 -16.73
N HIS A 256 -3.34 -39.24 -15.51
CA HIS A 256 -4.32 -39.79 -14.59
C HIS A 256 -3.84 -39.52 -13.17
N ASP A 257 -4.78 -39.54 -12.21
CA ASP A 257 -4.45 -39.55 -10.79
C ASP A 257 -4.11 -40.97 -10.33
N THR A 258 -3.50 -41.11 -9.16
CA THR A 258 -3.05 -42.39 -8.59
C THR A 258 -4.15 -43.45 -8.58
N GLU A 259 -5.41 -43.08 -8.35
CA GLU A 259 -6.58 -44.00 -8.27
C GLU A 259 -7.05 -44.56 -9.62
N ASP A 260 -6.72 -43.87 -10.73
CA ASP A 260 -7.11 -44.27 -12.09
C ASP A 260 -5.96 -44.99 -12.81
N CYS A 261 -4.94 -45.41 -12.06
CA CYS A 261 -3.74 -45.98 -12.63
C CYS A 261 -4.05 -47.33 -13.31
N PRO A 262 -3.81 -47.49 -14.62
CA PRO A 262 -4.09 -48.74 -15.32
C PRO A 262 -3.33 -49.93 -14.75
N THR A 263 -2.20 -49.67 -14.09
CA THR A 263 -1.39 -50.66 -13.36
C THR A 263 -2.04 -51.14 -12.06
N GLN A 264 -3.03 -50.42 -11.49
CA GLN A 264 -3.85 -50.90 -10.37
C GLN A 264 -5.00 -51.81 -10.81
N ALA A 265 -5.40 -51.79 -12.09
CA ALA A 265 -6.39 -52.73 -12.62
C ALA A 265 -5.76 -54.14 -12.67
N GLN A 266 -5.88 -54.87 -11.56
CA GLN A 266 -5.33 -56.20 -11.42
C GLN A 266 -5.93 -57.17 -12.45
N SER A 267 -5.05 -58.07 -12.90
CA SER A 267 -5.35 -59.23 -13.75
C SER A 267 -6.61 -60.01 -13.31
N PRO A 268 -7.33 -60.64 -14.26
CA PRO A 268 -8.62 -61.30 -14.02
C PRO A 268 -8.60 -62.56 -13.15
N ASP A 269 -7.50 -62.85 -12.45
CA ASP A 269 -7.28 -64.08 -11.68
C ASP A 269 -6.97 -63.83 -10.19
N SER A 270 -7.36 -62.67 -9.67
CA SER A 270 -7.30 -62.38 -8.23
C SER A 270 -8.57 -62.89 -7.54
N VAL A 271 -8.36 -63.67 -6.47
CA VAL A 271 -9.41 -64.20 -5.58
C VAL A 271 -10.34 -63.05 -5.18
N PRO A 272 -11.68 -63.22 -5.26
CA PRO A 272 -12.61 -62.11 -5.02
C PRO A 272 -12.29 -61.44 -3.67
N HIS A 273 -12.05 -60.13 -3.73
CA HIS A 273 -11.91 -59.30 -2.55
C HIS A 273 -13.14 -59.52 -1.65
N THR A 274 -12.91 -59.70 -0.36
CA THR A 274 -13.98 -60.02 0.58
C THR A 274 -15.04 -58.92 0.53
N THR A 275 -16.26 -59.27 0.14
CA THR A 275 -17.42 -58.37 0.03
C THR A 275 -17.98 -57.94 1.39
N TYR A 276 -17.21 -58.13 2.46
CA TYR A 276 -17.58 -57.78 3.82
C TYR A 276 -17.43 -56.27 4.03
N HIS A 277 -18.48 -55.53 3.71
CA HIS A 277 -18.65 -54.16 4.18
C HIS A 277 -19.10 -54.24 5.64
N GLY A 278 -18.14 -54.25 6.56
CA GLY A 278 -18.43 -54.14 7.99
C GLY A 278 -19.27 -52.89 8.26
N ASN A 279 -20.17 -52.99 9.24
CA ASN A 279 -20.94 -51.83 9.70
C ASN A 279 -19.96 -50.76 10.22
N PRO A 280 -19.97 -49.51 9.69
CA PRO A 280 -19.04 -48.46 10.11
C PRO A 280 -19.13 -48.12 11.61
N ALA A 281 -20.24 -48.47 12.25
CA ALA A 281 -20.44 -48.25 13.68
C ALA A 281 -19.82 -49.35 14.58
N ASP A 282 -19.47 -50.51 14.01
CA ASP A 282 -18.90 -51.62 14.76
C ASP A 282 -17.38 -51.61 14.61
N GLU A 283 -16.67 -51.34 15.71
CA GLU A 283 -15.21 -51.33 15.74
C GLU A 283 -14.67 -52.75 15.52
N ARG A 284 -13.88 -52.92 14.45
CA ARG A 284 -13.31 -54.22 14.11
C ARG A 284 -12.32 -54.64 15.21
N PRO A 285 -12.47 -55.82 15.82
CA PRO A 285 -11.55 -56.29 16.86
C PRO A 285 -10.12 -56.32 16.33
N TYR A 286 -9.25 -55.53 16.94
CA TYR A 286 -7.82 -55.47 16.67
C TYR A 286 -7.05 -55.81 17.95
N CYS A 287 -5.96 -56.54 17.78
CA CYS A 287 -5.08 -56.93 18.87
C CYS A 287 -3.76 -56.18 18.73
N ASP A 288 -3.46 -55.31 19.71
CA ASP A 288 -2.23 -54.54 19.73
C ASP A 288 -0.99 -55.39 20.11
N ILE A 289 -1.20 -56.60 20.64
CA ILE A 289 -0.10 -57.50 21.04
C ILE A 289 0.50 -58.22 19.84
N CYS A 290 -0.32 -58.73 18.92
CA CYS A 290 0.15 -59.43 17.71
C CYS A 290 -0.10 -58.66 16.40
N GLU A 291 -0.60 -57.43 16.50
CA GLU A 291 -0.88 -56.52 15.37
C GLU A 291 -1.83 -57.13 14.32
N ALA A 292 -2.73 -58.02 14.73
CA ALA A 292 -3.65 -58.73 13.85
C ALA A 292 -5.12 -58.35 14.11
N PHE A 293 -5.91 -58.26 13.04
CA PHE A 293 -7.36 -58.11 13.11
C PHE A 293 -8.04 -59.46 13.32
N GLY A 294 -9.07 -59.52 14.17
CA GLY A 294 -9.92 -60.70 14.36
C GLY A 294 -10.18 -61.09 15.82
N HIS A 295 -9.47 -60.49 16.77
CA HIS A 295 -9.70 -60.63 18.21
C HIS A 295 -9.23 -59.34 18.91
N THR A 296 -9.69 -59.08 20.13
CA THR A 296 -9.20 -57.93 20.93
C THR A 296 -7.96 -58.33 21.71
N THR A 297 -7.16 -57.33 22.08
CA THR A 297 -5.95 -57.48 22.90
C THR A 297 -6.17 -58.33 24.16
N GLU A 298 -7.35 -58.26 24.77
CA GLU A 298 -7.73 -59.02 25.99
C GLU A 298 -7.91 -60.53 25.77
N SER A 299 -8.14 -60.94 24.52
CA SER A 299 -8.37 -62.32 24.10
C SER A 299 -7.18 -62.91 23.34
N CYS A 300 -6.06 -62.18 23.31
CA CYS A 300 -4.84 -62.61 22.64
C CYS A 300 -4.16 -63.74 23.41
N ASN A 301 -3.95 -64.86 22.72
CA ASN A 301 -3.16 -65.97 23.25
C ASN A 301 -1.70 -65.78 22.81
N ASP A 302 -0.97 -64.93 23.53
CA ASP A 302 0.40 -64.47 23.22
C ASP A 302 1.49 -65.55 23.45
N ASP A 303 1.10 -66.78 23.79
CA ASP A 303 2.02 -67.89 24.09
C ASP A 303 2.55 -68.63 22.85
N GLN A 304 2.67 -67.96 21.70
CA GLN A 304 3.36 -68.52 20.53
C GLN A 304 4.64 -67.74 20.23
N THR A 305 5.64 -67.96 21.07
CA THR A 305 7.04 -67.69 20.70
C THR A 305 7.48 -68.75 19.69
N PHE A 306 7.77 -68.35 18.45
CA PHE A 306 8.74 -69.02 17.58
C PHE A 306 9.42 -67.99 16.68
#